data_AF-A0A9E4LDU9-F1
#
_entry.id   AF-A0A9E4LDU9-F1
#
_cell.length_a   1.000
_cell.length_b   1.000
_cell.length_c   1.000
_cell.angle_alpha   90.00
_cell.angle_beta   90.00
_cell.angle_gamma   90.00
#
_symmetry.space_group_name_H-M   'P 1'
#
loop_
_entity.id
_entity.type
_entity.pdbx_description
1 polymer ?
#
loop_
_entity_poly.entity_id
_entity_poly.type
_entity_poly.pdbx_seq_one_letter_code
_entity_poly.pdbx_strand_id
1 'polypeptide(L)'
;MSSIGDLLAQLLQIYQLVLLARVLLSWFPDIDRSNAIVQFLYDVTEPVLEPVRRRLPRGATIDFSPLVVFFGLSVLSMIIRAIF
;
A
#
# COMPACT_ATOMS: atom_id res chain seq x y z
N MET A 1 26.99 2.08 -2.06
CA MET A 1 26.50 1.56 -0.76
C MET A 1 26.11 2.74 0.12
N SER A 2 25.12 3.51 -0.31
CA SER A 2 24.51 4.55 0.51
C SER A 2 23.46 3.87 1.38
N SER A 3 23.83 3.56 2.63
CA SER A 3 22.96 2.88 3.59
C SER A 3 21.58 3.53 3.73
N ILE A 4 21.45 4.83 3.46
CA ILE A 4 20.19 5.59 3.49
C ILE A 4 19.23 5.14 2.38
N GLY A 5 19.71 5.00 1.14
CA GLY A 5 18.87 4.59 0.00
C GLY A 5 18.29 3.19 0.20
N ASP A 6 19.11 2.28 0.72
CA ASP A 6 18.70 0.90 1.03
C ASP A 6 17.63 0.87 2.13
N LEU A 7 17.81 1.65 3.21
CA LEU A 7 16.81 1.75 4.28
C LEU A 7 15.48 2.29 3.78
N LEU A 8 15.49 3.34 2.95
CA LEU A 8 14.26 3.88 2.35
C LEU A 8 13.58 2.85 1.45
N ALA A 9 14.34 2.17 0.60
CA ALA A 9 13.80 1.14 -0.28
C ALA A 9 13.20 -0.03 0.52
N GLN A 10 13.81 -0.40 1.64
CA GLN A 10 13.29 -1.44 2.54
C GLN A 10 12.00 -1.01 3.24
N LEU A 11 11.90 0.25 3.69
CA LEU A 11 10.65 0.78 4.26
C LEU A 11 9.50 0.76 3.26
N LEU A 12 9.76 1.12 2.00
CA LEU A 12 8.76 1.00 0.93
C LEU A 12 8.33 -0.45 0.70
N GLN A 13 9.27 -1.40 0.74
CA GLN A 13 8.97 -2.82 0.62
C GLN A 13 8.10 -3.33 1.78
N ILE A 14 8.39 -2.91 3.01
CA ILE A 14 7.57 -3.24 4.18
C ILE A 14 6.16 -2.66 4.02
N TYR A 15 6.03 -1.41 3.57
CA TYR A 15 4.73 -0.81 3.31
C TYR A 15 3.96 -1.56 2.21
N GLN A 16 4.64 -2.03 1.15
CA GLN A 16 4.04 -2.90 0.14
C GLN A 16 3.52 -4.21 0.74
N LEU A 17 4.22 -4.81 1.70
CA LEU A 17 3.73 -6.01 2.41
C LEU A 17 2.50 -5.72 3.26
N VAL A 18 2.46 -4.58 3.95
CA VAL A 18 1.29 -4.11 4.71
C VAL A 18 0.09 -3.92 3.78
N LEU A 19 0.31 -3.29 2.62
CA LEU A 19 -0.71 -3.12 1.59
C LEU A 19 -1.19 -4.46 1.02
N LEU A 20 -0.28 -5.41 0.78
CA LEU A 20 -0.63 -6.77 0.35
C LEU A 20 -1.54 -7.44 1.38
N ALA A 21 -1.15 -7.39 2.66
CA ALA A 21 -1.94 -7.95 3.74
C ALA A 21 -3.35 -7.35 3.75
N ARG A 22 -3.48 -6.02 3.65
CA ARG A 22 -4.78 -5.37 3.56
C ARG A 22 -5.64 -5.89 2.38
N VAL A 23 -5.04 -6.04 1.20
CA VAL A 23 -5.75 -6.54 0.01
C VAL A 23 -6.18 -7.98 0.20
N LEU A 24 -5.32 -8.84 0.78
CA LEU A 24 -5.69 -10.22 1.05
C LEU A 24 -6.83 -10.30 2.08
N LEU A 25 -6.81 -9.48 3.14
CA LEU A 25 -7.87 -9.46 4.13
C LEU A 25 -9.21 -8.97 3.56
N SER A 26 -9.22 -8.13 2.52
CA SER A 26 -10.47 -7.69 1.90
C SER A 26 -11.20 -8.80 1.14
N TRP A 27 -10.52 -9.91 0.83
CA TRP A 27 -11.14 -11.10 0.24
C TRP A 27 -11.89 -11.97 1.26
N PHE A 28 -11.70 -11.71 2.55
CA PHE A 28 -12.40 -12.40 3.64
C PHE A 28 -13.49 -11.49 4.21
N PRO A 29 -14.73 -11.55 3.71
CA PRO A 29 -15.80 -10.63 4.13
C PRO A 29 -16.18 -10.77 5.61
N ASP A 30 -15.99 -11.97 6.20
CA ASP A 30 -16.35 -12.29 7.59
C ASP A 30 -15.24 -11.95 8.60
N ILE A 31 -14.18 -11.26 8.18
CA ILE A 31 -13.10 -10.90 9.09
C ILE A 31 -13.56 -9.86 10.11
N ASP A 32 -13.19 -10.08 11.37
CA ASP A 32 -13.52 -9.14 12.44
C ASP A 32 -12.75 -7.82 12.26
N ARG A 33 -13.48 -6.78 11.85
CA ARG A 33 -12.93 -5.42 11.66
C ARG A 33 -12.59 -4.73 12.98
N SER A 34 -13.04 -5.25 14.12
CA SER A 34 -12.62 -4.76 15.44
C SER A 34 -11.24 -5.26 15.86
N ASN A 35 -10.69 -6.25 15.15
CA ASN A 35 -9.35 -6.76 15.40
C ASN A 35 -8.30 -5.66 15.20
N ALA A 36 -7.43 -5.47 16.20
CA ALA A 36 -6.41 -4.43 16.20
C ALA A 36 -5.46 -4.50 14.99
N ILE A 37 -5.13 -5.70 14.50
CA ILE A 37 -4.28 -5.88 13.32
C ILE A 37 -5.01 -5.40 12.07
N VAL A 38 -6.30 -5.73 11.94
CA VAL A 38 -7.12 -5.26 10.81
C VAL A 38 -7.19 -3.74 10.83
N GLN A 39 -7.53 -3.13 11.97
CA GLN A 39 -7.58 -1.67 12.12
C GLN A 39 -6.25 -1.02 11.76
N PHE A 40 -5.14 -1.53 12.30
CA PHE A 40 -3.80 -1.04 11.98
C PHE A 40 -3.53 -1.03 10.47
N LEU A 41 -3.87 -2.12 9.76
CA LEU A 41 -3.67 -2.19 8.32
C LEU A 41 -4.48 -1.14 7.58
N TYR A 42 -5.75 -0.90 7.97
CA TYR A 42 -6.56 0.17 7.39
C TYR A 42 -5.99 1.56 7.72
N ASP A 43 -5.67 1.84 8.97
CA ASP A 43 -5.18 3.14 9.42
C ASP A 43 -3.87 3.56 8.73
N VAL A 44 -2.96 2.61 8.51
CA VAL A 44 -1.66 2.88 7.87
C VAL A 44 -1.80 3.07 6.36
N THR A 45 -2.75 2.40 5.72
CA THR A 45 -2.84 2.37 4.25
C THR A 45 -3.90 3.31 3.69
N GLU A 46 -4.95 3.66 4.44
CA GLU A 46 -6.04 4.52 3.98
C GLU A 46 -5.62 5.95 3.63
N PRO A 47 -4.70 6.62 4.36
CA PRO A 47 -4.22 7.94 4.00
C PRO A 47 -3.61 8.01 2.58
N VAL A 48 -3.09 6.89 2.06
CA VAL A 48 -2.52 6.79 0.71
C VAL A 48 -3.55 6.27 -0.29
N LEU A 49 -4.36 5.27 0.09
CA LEU A 49 -5.34 4.67 -0.79
C LEU A 49 -6.52 5.58 -1.09
N GLU A 50 -7.06 6.29 -0.10
CA GLU A 50 -8.26 7.11 -0.28
C GLU A 50 -8.07 8.25 -1.30
N PRO A 51 -6.97 9.02 -1.30
CA PRO A 51 -6.71 10.00 -2.34
C PRO A 51 -6.55 9.40 -3.75
N VAL A 52 -6.02 8.17 -3.85
CA VAL A 52 -5.88 7.47 -5.13
C VAL A 52 -7.24 6.98 -5.61
N ARG A 53 -8.02 6.36 -4.71
CA ARG A 53 -9.39 5.90 -4.97
C ARG A 53 -10.30 7.03 -5.44
N ARG A 54 -10.20 8.21 -4.84
CA ARG A 54 -10.98 9.40 -5.25
C ARG A 54 -10.65 9.91 -6.65
N ARG A 55 -9.44 9.64 -7.15
CA ARG A 55 -9.00 10.03 -8.51
C ARG A 55 -9.37 8.99 -9.56
N LEU A 56 -9.63 7.76 -9.16
CA LEU A 56 -10.09 6.72 -10.08
C LEU A 56 -11.55 6.95 -10.49
N PRO A 57 -11.96 6.51 -11.69
CA PRO A 57 -13.33 6.62 -12.15
C PRO A 57 -14.30 5.98 -11.16
N ARG A 58 -15.30 6.74 -10.71
CA ARG A 58 -16.37 6.25 -9.83
C ARG A 58 -17.32 5.37 -10.65
N GLY A 59 -17.06 4.07 -10.64
CA GLY A 59 -17.83 3.08 -11.41
C GLY A 59 -17.23 1.67 -11.38
N ALA A 60 -15.99 1.53 -10.92
CA ALA A 60 -15.40 0.22 -10.70
C ALA A 60 -16.07 -0.47 -9.49
N THR A 61 -16.65 -1.64 -9.72
CA THR A 61 -17.15 -2.53 -8.65
C THR A 61 -16.02 -3.03 -7.74
N ILE A 62 -14.79 -3.02 -8.25
CA ILE A 62 -13.57 -3.46 -7.55
C ILE A 62 -12.69 -2.24 -7.27
N ASP A 63 -12.16 -2.16 -6.05
CA ASP A 63 -11.18 -1.13 -5.69
C ASP A 63 -9.82 -1.44 -6.33
N PHE A 64 -9.49 -0.74 -7.42
CA PHE A 64 -8.18 -0.81 -8.07
C PHE A 64 -7.13 0.09 -7.44
N SER A 65 -7.47 0.90 -6.43
CA SER A 65 -6.49 1.79 -5.78
C SER A 65 -5.28 1.06 -5.20
N PRO A 66 -5.37 -0.16 -4.62
CA PRO A 66 -4.19 -0.86 -4.12
C PRO A 66 -3.20 -1.18 -5.23
N LEU A 67 -3.67 -1.55 -6.42
CA LEU A 67 -2.80 -1.84 -7.56
C LEU A 67 -2.03 -0.58 -8.01
N VAL A 68 -2.72 0.56 -8.08
CA VAL A 68 -2.11 1.84 -8.43
C VAL A 68 -1.06 2.25 -7.39
N VAL A 69 -1.37 2.10 -6.10
CA VAL A 69 -0.41 2.38 -5.02
C VAL A 69 0.78 1.43 -5.08
N PHE A 70 0.56 0.13 -5.32
CA PHE A 70 1.64 -0.85 -5.50
C PHE A 70 2.62 -0.43 -6.58
N PHE A 71 2.09 -0.06 -7.75
CA PHE A 71 2.90 0.39 -8.88
C PHE A 71 3.66 1.67 -8.55
N GLY A 72 2.99 2.65 -7.95
CA GLY A 72 3.62 3.90 -7.52
C GLY A 72 4.79 3.69 -6.54
N LEU A 73 4.61 2.79 -5.57
CA LEU A 73 5.67 2.44 -4.60
C LEU A 73 6.84 1.72 -5.27
N SER A 74 6.60 0.83 -6.23
CA SER A 74 7.65 0.14 -6.99
C SER A 74 8.48 1.12 -7.82
N VAL A 75 7.82 2.06 -8.51
CA VAL A 75 8.51 3.11 -9.26
C VAL A 75 9.32 4.01 -8.32
N LEU A 76 8.75 4.41 -7.18
CA LEU A 76 9.45 5.22 -6.19
C LEU A 76 10.70 4.50 -5.63
N SER A 77 10.59 3.20 -5.32
CA SER A 77 11.72 2.38 -4.88
C SER A 77 12.81 2.28 -5.94
N MET A 78 12.43 2.11 -7.22
CA MET A 78 13.36 2.10 -8.34
C MET A 78 14.11 3.44 -8.46
N ILE A 79 13.41 4.57 -8.34
CA ILE A 79 14.00 5.90 -8.41
C ILE A 79 14.98 6.12 -7.24
N ILE A 80 14.61 5.74 -6.02
CA ILE A 80 15.49 5.87 -4.85
C ILE A 80 16.78 5.07 -5.06
N ARG A 81 16.67 3.79 -5.47
CA ARG A 81 17.84 2.94 -5.73
C ARG A 81 18.69 3.41 -6.92
N ALA A 82 18.13 4.21 -7.81
CA ALA A 82 18.87 4.77 -8.95
C ALA A 82 19.65 6.04 -8.58
N ILE A 83 19.17 6.81 -7.60
CA ILE A 83 19.78 8.08 -7.18
C ILE A 83 20.84 7.89 -6.10
N PHE A 84 20.62 6.96 -5.18
CA PHE A 84 21.49 6.65 -4.05
C PHE A 84 22.42 5.46 -4.37
#